data_AF-A0A0W0RY66-F1
#
_entry.id   AF-A0A0W0RY66-F1
#
_cell.length_a   1.000
_cell.length_b   1.000
_cell.length_c   1.000
_cell.angle_alpha   90.00
_cell.angle_beta   90.00
_cell.angle_gamma   90.00
#
_symmetry.space_group_name_H-M   'P 1'
#
loop_
_entity.id
_entity.type
_entity.pdbx_description
1 polymer ?
#
loop_
_entity_poly.entity_id
_entity_poly.type
_entity_poly.pdbx_seq_one_letter_code
_entity_poly.pdbx_strand_id
1 'polypeptide(L)' 'MSVACKEEEGIVNFNFTCNRKKQKYLIEILLKYSHLDLKELGASLQISTTFLLAVLEGRYYLDKEKGITLAELFLLFFGE' A
#
# COMPACT_ATOMS: atom_id res chain seq x y z
N MET A 1 14.97 17.37 -31.00
CA MET A 1 13.58 16.87 -31.15
C MET A 1 13.23 16.17 -29.85
N SER A 2 12.36 16.75 -29.03
CA SER A 2 11.97 16.14 -27.75
C SER A 2 10.95 15.04 -28.01
N VAL A 3 11.24 13.83 -27.54
CA VAL A 3 10.27 12.74 -27.52
C VAL A 3 9.28 13.06 -26.41
N ALA A 4 8.06 13.46 -26.78
CA ALA A 4 6.97 13.57 -25.83
C ALA A 4 6.55 12.15 -25.43
N CYS A 5 6.81 11.75 -24.18
CA CYS A 5 6.20 10.56 -23.61
C CYS A 5 4.69 10.80 -23.58
N LYS A 6 3.93 9.97 -24.31
CA LYS A 6 2.48 9.92 -24.12
C LYS A 6 2.22 9.15 -22.84
N GLU A 7 1.58 9.81 -21.89
CA GLU A 7 1.06 9.17 -20.69
C GLU A 7 -0.07 8.23 -21.14
N GLU A 8 0.23 6.94 -21.22
CA GLU A 8 -0.81 5.92 -21.23
C GLU A 8 -1.16 5.65 -19.77
N GLU A 9 -2.39 5.99 -19.37
CA GLU A 9 -2.97 5.50 -18.11
C GLU A 9 -3.03 3.97 -18.18
N GLY A 10 -1.92 3.33 -17.82
CA GLY A 10 -1.85 1.89 -17.69
C GLY A 10 -2.83 1.49 -16.61
N ILE A 11 -3.94 0.86 -16.99
CA ILE A 11 -4.85 0.22 -16.04
C ILE A 11 -4.08 -0.94 -15.43
N VAL A 12 -3.34 -0.66 -14.36
CA VAL A 12 -2.71 -1.72 -13.59
C VAL A 12 -3.81 -2.44 -12.84
N ASN A 13 -4.26 -3.57 -13.39
CA ASN A 13 -5.26 -4.41 -12.75
C ASN A 13 -4.62 -5.18 -11.59
N PHE A 14 -4.29 -4.43 -10.54
CA PHE A 14 -3.60 -4.91 -9.36
C PHE A 14 -4.64 -5.60 -8.46
N ASN A 15 -4.76 -6.92 -8.59
CA ASN A 15 -5.59 -7.72 -7.68
C ASN A 15 -4.89 -7.79 -6.30
N PHE A 16 -4.99 -6.70 -5.53
CA PHE A 16 -4.33 -6.42 -4.24
C PHE A 16 -5.27 -6.55 -3.05
N THR A 17 -6.55 -6.29 -3.31
CA THR A 17 -7.63 -6.45 -2.35
C THR A 17 -7.76 -7.92 -1.98
N CYS A 18 -7.82 -8.18 -0.67
CA CYS A 18 -7.88 -9.53 -0.10
C CYS A 18 -6.66 -10.43 -0.39
N ASN A 19 -5.51 -9.88 -0.77
CA ASN A 19 -4.28 -10.65 -0.98
C ASN A 19 -3.27 -10.42 0.15
N ARG A 20 -3.26 -11.35 1.12
CA ARG A 20 -2.39 -11.32 2.30
C ARG A 20 -0.91 -11.05 1.97
N LYS A 21 -0.33 -11.79 1.02
CA LYS A 21 1.10 -11.65 0.68
C LYS A 21 1.40 -10.29 0.08
N LYS A 22 0.57 -9.83 -0.85
CA LYS A 22 0.77 -8.55 -1.51
C LYS A 22 0.64 -7.38 -0.52
N GLN A 23 -0.41 -7.36 0.29
CA GLN A 23 -0.60 -6.32 1.31
C GLN A 23 0.54 -6.31 2.34
N LYS A 24 1.00 -7.48 2.78
CA LYS A 24 2.20 -7.61 3.61
C LYS A 24 3.41 -6.91 2.98
N TYR A 25 3.73 -7.22 1.72
CA TYR A 25 4.89 -6.61 1.06
C TYR A 25 4.75 -5.09 0.90
N LEU A 26 3.55 -4.58 0.59
CA LEU A 26 3.31 -3.14 0.55
C LEU A 26 3.60 -2.47 1.90
N ILE A 27 3.07 -3.06 2.99
CA ILE A 27 3.29 -2.54 4.34
C ILE A 27 4.79 -2.58 4.68
N GLU A 28 5.49 -3.67 4.38
CA GLU A 28 6.95 -3.78 4.59
C GLU A 28 7.73 -2.69 3.82
N ILE A 29 7.36 -2.42 2.57
CA ILE A 29 8.01 -1.41 1.74
C ILE A 29 7.72 0.00 2.27
N LEU A 30 6.46 0.31 2.60
CA LEU A 30 6.09 1.59 3.19
C LEU A 30 6.89 1.84 4.47
N LEU A 31 6.81 0.94 5.45
CA LEU A 31 7.53 1.10 6.73
C LEU A 31 9.04 1.23 6.56
N LYS A 32 9.62 0.59 5.54
CA LYS A 32 11.07 0.61 5.32
C LYS A 32 11.56 1.87 4.62
N TYR A 33 10.78 2.42 3.69
CA TYR A 33 11.28 3.47 2.79
C TYR A 33 10.51 4.80 2.87
N SER A 34 9.35 4.85 3.54
CA SER A 34 8.54 6.06 3.64
C SER A 34 8.77 6.86 4.93
N HIS A 35 9.71 6.43 5.78
CA HIS A 35 9.95 6.94 7.14
C HIS A 35 8.76 6.85 8.10
N LEU A 36 7.64 6.25 7.69
CA LEU A 36 6.48 6.02 8.55
C LEU A 36 6.77 4.88 9.52
N ASP A 37 6.39 5.05 10.78
CA ASP A 37 6.30 3.93 11.71
C ASP A 37 4.95 3.19 11.61
N LEU A 38 4.85 2.06 12.31
CA LEU A 38 3.66 1.21 12.29
C LEU A 38 2.41 1.93 12.86
N LYS A 39 2.60 2.88 13.77
CA LYS A 39 1.51 3.65 14.38
C LYS A 39 1.01 4.72 13.41
N GLU A 40 1.91 5.44 12.76
CA GLU A 40 1.61 6.44 11.74
C GLU A 40 0.88 5.81 10.55
N LEU A 41 1.38 4.67 10.04
CA LEU A 41 0.71 3.94 8.96
C LEU A 41 -0.67 3.41 9.40
N GLY A 42 -0.80 2.93 10.64
CA GLY A 42 -2.09 2.52 11.20
C GLY A 42 -3.10 3.67 11.26
N ALA A 43 -2.65 4.87 11.65
CA ALA A 43 -3.47 6.07 11.66
C ALA A 43 -3.93 6.47 10.25
N SER A 44 -3.03 6.45 9.26
CA SER A 44 -3.39 6.73 7.86
C SER A 44 -4.43 5.75 7.30
N LEU A 45 -4.36 4.49 7.71
CA LEU A 45 -5.33 3.45 7.33
C LEU A 45 -6.57 3.41 8.22
N GLN A 46 -6.63 4.22 9.28
CA GLN A 46 -7.70 4.22 10.28
C GLN A 46 -7.94 2.84 10.92
N ILE A 47 -6.86 2.12 11.22
CA ILE A 47 -6.89 0.81 11.89
C ILE A 47 -5.97 0.80 13.11
N SER A 48 -6.22 -0.12 14.03
CA SER A 48 -5.32 -0.28 15.18
C SER A 48 -3.95 -0.82 14.75
N THR A 49 -2.90 -0.37 15.44
CA THR A 49 -1.53 -0.89 15.26
C THR A 49 -1.47 -2.39 15.45
N THR A 50 -2.25 -2.94 16.39
CA THR A 50 -2.36 -4.38 16.64
C THR A 50 -2.90 -5.14 15.44
N PHE A 51 -3.94 -4.60 14.79
CA PHE A 51 -4.49 -5.22 13.59
C PHE A 51 -3.52 -5.13 12.42
N LEU A 52 -2.90 -3.96 12.22
CA LEU A 52 -1.89 -3.77 11.18
C LEU A 52 -0.68 -4.71 11.36
N LEU A 53 -0.23 -4.94 12.60
CA LEU A 53 0.83 -5.92 12.90
C LEU A 53 0.40 -7.34 12.49
N ALA A 54 -0.84 -7.73 12.76
CA ALA A 54 -1.34 -9.05 12.39
C ALA A 54 -1.48 -9.22 10.87
N VAL A 55 -1.74 -8.14 10.12
CA VAL A 55 -1.68 -8.13 8.65
C VAL A 55 -0.22 -8.25 8.17
N LEU A 56 0.71 -7.52 8.78
CA LEU A 56 2.14 -7.56 8.46
C LEU A 56 2.76 -8.96 8.68
N GLU A 57 2.32 -9.67 9.72
CA GLU A 57 2.70 -11.06 9.98
C GLU A 57 2.02 -12.05 9.01
N GLY A 58 1.10 -11.59 8.15
CA GLY A 58 0.37 -12.40 7.19
C GLY A 58 -0.79 -13.21 7.78
N ARG A 59 -1.19 -12.94 9.03
CA ARG A 59 -2.30 -13.63 9.70
C ARG A 59 -3.66 -13.16 9.16
N TYR A 60 -3.79 -11.88 8.87
CA TYR A 60 -4.98 -11.25 8.30
C TYR A 60 -4.68 -10.47 7.03
N TYR A 61 -5.72 -9.92 6.41
CA TYR A 61 -5.63 -8.95 5.33
C TYR A 61 -6.58 -7.79 5.61
N LEU A 62 -6.25 -6.62 5.07
CA LEU A 62 -7.11 -5.46 4.99
C LEU A 62 -8.27 -5.73 4.03
N ASP A 63 -9.46 -5.28 4.42
CA ASP A 63 -10.63 -5.30 3.55
C ASP A 63 -10.40 -4.49 2.26
N LYS A 64 -11.42 -4.47 1.40
CA LYS A 64 -11.32 -3.82 0.10
C LYS A 64 -11.01 -2.32 0.22
N GLU A 65 -11.66 -1.61 1.13
CA GLU A 65 -11.49 -0.16 1.30
C GLU A 65 -10.08 0.15 1.79
N LYS A 66 -9.66 -0.49 2.89
CA LYS A 66 -8.33 -0.26 3.48
C LYS A 66 -7.20 -0.77 2.58
N GLY A 67 -7.44 -1.82 1.82
CA GLY A 67 -6.50 -2.31 0.80
C GLY A 67 -6.29 -1.33 -0.35
N ILE A 68 -7.33 -0.59 -0.75
CA ILE A 68 -7.22 0.49 -1.75
C ILE A 68 -6.42 1.65 -1.16
N THR A 69 -6.75 2.11 0.06
CA THR A 69 -6.00 3.19 0.72
C THR A 69 -4.52 2.85 0.90
N LEU A 70 -4.18 1.59 1.21
CA LEU A 70 -2.79 1.14 1.28
C LEU A 70 -2.06 1.28 -0.06
N ALA A 71 -2.74 0.95 -1.17
CA ALA A 71 -2.18 1.09 -2.51
C ALA A 71 -2.02 2.57 -2.91
N GLU A 72 -2.99 3.42 -2.59
CA GLU A 72 -2.91 4.87 -2.81
C GLU A 72 -1.75 5.49 -2.03
N LEU A 73 -1.57 5.12 -0.76
CA LEU A 73 -0.42 5.55 0.04
C LEU A 73 0.90 5.12 -0.61
N PHE A 74 0.99 3.89 -1.08
CA PHE A 74 2.17 3.43 -1.81
C PHE A 74 2.46 4.29 -3.04
N LEU A 75 1.45 4.62 -3.84
CA LEU A 75 1.59 5.49 -5.00
C LEU A 75 1.97 6.93 -4.60
N LEU A 76 1.49 7.45 -3.46
CA LEU A 76 1.89 8.77 -2.97
C LEU A 76 3.38 8.84 -2.59
N PHE A 77 3.96 7.74 -2.10
CA PHE A 77 5.38 7.69 -1.72
C PHE A 77 6.30 7.29 -2.88
N PHE A 78 5.83 6.46 -3.81
CA PHE A 78 6.68 5.78 -4.78
C PHE A 78 6.15 5.81 -6.23
N GLY A 79 4.99 6.40 -6.47
CA GLY A 79 4.51 6.70 -7.82
C GLY A 79 5.19 7.95 -8.35
N GLU A 80 5.63 7.91 -9.61
CA GLU A 80 6.00 9.10 -10.38
C GLU A 80 4.77 9.81 -10.92
#